data_AF-A0A2X0LIF2-F1
#
_entry.id   AF-A0A2X0LIF2-F1
#
_cell.length_a   1.000
_cell.length_b   1.000
_cell.length_c   1.000
_cell.angle_alpha   90.00
_cell.angle_beta   90.00
_cell.angle_gamma   90.00
#
_symmetry.space_group_name_H-M   'P 1'
#
loop_
_entity.id
_entity.type
_entity.pdbx_description
1 polymer ?
#
loop_
_entity_poly.entity_id
_entity_poly.type
_entity_poly.pdbx_seq_one_letter_code
_entity_poly.pdbx_strand_id
1 'polypeptide(L)'
;MDAVKRDLHTTTAHVSSLLTRYSRLAQQTSTHYSSSGLLNDDVTQRTTELETEMEHSLETFTAQIERLANLYATAHPPPSATQTHALERHREVLIEYRKDFARTKTNLRDAEQRANLLGSVRDEISAFKTSTNSSVTDRLLQERGHIDNSHRMADDALNQAYATRQEFAAQRSGLTGIQARMNGVAAQVPMLNSVIGMINSRRRRDSVIMGSVVGVCVLFLLWYLFGLDSIELFLADTRQGVIVLEQYKQEWYYIMQNFGSSITTSHQKRVGY
;
A
#
# COMPACT_ATOMS: atom_id res chain seq x y z
N MET A 1 -5.05 4.00 1.87
CA MET A 1 -4.53 3.39 0.63
C MET A 1 -4.65 1.86 0.64
N ASP A 2 -4.20 1.17 1.69
CA ASP A 2 -4.20 -0.31 1.70
C ASP A 2 -5.59 -0.96 1.74
N ALA A 3 -6.58 -0.27 2.31
CA ALA A 3 -7.98 -0.71 2.21
C ALA A 3 -8.49 -0.73 0.77
N VAL A 4 -8.22 0.32 -0.02
CA VAL A 4 -8.62 0.42 -1.43
C VAL A 4 -7.89 -0.63 -2.28
N LYS A 5 -6.62 -0.89 -2.01
CA LYS A 5 -5.87 -1.95 -2.70
C LYS A 5 -6.44 -3.35 -2.41
N ARG A 6 -6.76 -3.65 -1.15
CA ARG A 6 -7.41 -4.93 -0.79
C ARG A 6 -8.76 -5.08 -1.48
N ASP A 7 -9.58 -4.03 -1.44
CA ASP A 7 -10.89 -3.97 -2.08
C ASP A 7 -10.77 -4.20 -3.61
N LEU A 8 -9.77 -3.59 -4.25
CA LEU A 8 -9.49 -3.76 -5.67
C LEU A 8 -9.09 -5.20 -6.01
N HIS A 9 -8.28 -5.86 -5.18
CA HIS A 9 -7.93 -7.27 -5.35
C HIS A 9 -9.15 -8.18 -5.19
N THR A 10 -10.02 -7.91 -4.22
CA THR A 10 -11.25 -8.70 -4.02
C THR A 10 -12.22 -8.53 -5.19
N THR A 11 -12.41 -7.31 -5.69
CA THR A 11 -13.25 -7.06 -6.88
C THR A 11 -12.66 -7.71 -8.12
N THR A 12 -11.33 -7.68 -8.30
CA THR A 12 -10.67 -8.35 -9.43
C THR A 12 -10.93 -9.86 -9.42
N ALA A 13 -10.82 -10.50 -8.24
CA ALA A 13 -11.11 -11.91 -8.09
C ALA A 13 -12.61 -12.22 -8.33
N HIS A 14 -13.50 -11.34 -7.87
CA HIS A 14 -14.93 -11.45 -8.08
C HIS A 14 -15.30 -11.41 -9.57
N VAL A 15 -14.85 -10.38 -10.31
CA VAL A 15 -15.07 -10.22 -11.76
C VAL A 15 -14.56 -11.43 -12.53
N SER A 16 -13.35 -11.92 -12.22
CA SER A 16 -12.79 -13.12 -12.85
C SER A 16 -13.66 -14.36 -12.63
N SER A 17 -14.17 -14.54 -11.40
CA SER A 17 -15.04 -15.67 -11.07
C SER A 17 -16.39 -15.58 -11.79
N LEU A 18 -16.98 -14.39 -11.88
CA LEU A 18 -18.23 -14.14 -12.61
C LEU A 18 -18.03 -14.38 -14.10
N LEU A 19 -16.94 -13.89 -14.70
CA LEU A 19 -16.61 -14.12 -16.12
C LEU A 19 -16.45 -15.60 -16.43
N THR A 20 -15.84 -16.37 -15.53
CA THR A 20 -15.73 -17.82 -15.67
C THR A 20 -17.10 -18.50 -15.61
N ARG A 21 -17.98 -18.08 -14.70
CA ARG A 21 -19.35 -18.62 -14.60
C ARG A 21 -20.19 -18.26 -15.82
N TYR A 22 -20.14 -17.00 -16.25
CA TYR A 22 -20.86 -16.50 -17.42
C TYR A 22 -20.41 -17.19 -18.70
N SER A 23 -19.10 -17.35 -18.92
CA SER A 23 -18.57 -18.08 -20.08
C SER A 23 -18.96 -19.56 -20.08
N ARG A 24 -18.93 -20.23 -18.93
CA ARG A 24 -19.43 -21.62 -18.80
C ARG A 24 -20.92 -21.71 -19.12
N LEU A 25 -21.73 -20.81 -18.59
CA LEU A 25 -23.15 -20.79 -18.88
C LEU A 25 -23.39 -20.53 -20.37
N ALA A 26 -22.67 -19.58 -20.97
CA ALA A 26 -22.76 -19.30 -22.41
C ALA A 26 -22.42 -20.53 -23.27
N GLN A 27 -21.41 -21.31 -22.88
CA GLN A 27 -21.08 -22.58 -23.53
C GLN A 27 -22.20 -23.61 -23.37
N GLN A 28 -22.70 -23.80 -22.15
CA GLN A 28 -23.81 -24.72 -21.87
C GLN A 28 -25.05 -24.36 -22.68
N THR A 29 -25.42 -23.08 -22.67
CA THR A 29 -26.54 -22.54 -23.44
C THR A 29 -26.36 -22.81 -24.94
N SER A 30 -25.16 -22.56 -25.49
CA SER A 30 -24.84 -22.86 -26.90
C SER A 30 -25.00 -24.35 -27.26
N THR A 31 -24.59 -25.26 -26.36
CA THR A 31 -24.75 -26.71 -26.54
C THR A 31 -26.22 -27.17 -26.38
N HIS A 32 -26.95 -26.58 -25.44
CA HIS A 32 -28.36 -26.88 -25.21
C HIS A 32 -29.22 -26.44 -26.39
N TYR A 33 -28.90 -25.28 -26.98
CA TYR A 33 -29.51 -24.79 -28.22
C TYR A 33 -29.36 -25.78 -29.37
N SER A 34 -28.15 -26.32 -29.56
CA SER A 34 -27.85 -27.25 -30.66
C SER A 34 -28.59 -28.59 -30.54
N SER A 35 -28.84 -29.06 -29.32
CA SER A 35 -29.44 -30.37 -29.05
C SER A 35 -30.97 -30.33 -28.95
N SER A 36 -31.51 -29.38 -28.17
CA SER A 36 -32.94 -29.33 -27.83
C SER A 36 -33.76 -28.37 -28.70
N GLY A 37 -33.15 -27.36 -29.34
CA GLY A 37 -33.86 -26.33 -30.12
C GLY A 37 -34.78 -25.41 -29.31
N LEU A 38 -34.92 -25.64 -28.00
CA LEU A 38 -35.76 -24.89 -27.06
C LEU A 38 -34.92 -24.43 -25.87
N LEU A 39 -35.19 -23.20 -25.45
CA LEU A 39 -34.63 -22.63 -24.22
C LEU A 39 -35.50 -23.01 -23.04
N ASN A 40 -34.88 -23.50 -21.98
CA ASN A 40 -35.50 -23.38 -20.67
C ASN A 40 -35.44 -21.91 -20.27
N ASP A 41 -36.58 -21.31 -20.00
CA ASP A 41 -36.73 -19.91 -19.57
C ASP A 41 -35.81 -19.58 -18.37
N ASP A 42 -35.63 -20.56 -17.49
CA ASP A 42 -34.71 -20.56 -16.35
C ASP A 42 -33.23 -20.35 -16.74
N VAL A 43 -32.75 -20.90 -17.86
CA VAL A 43 -31.36 -20.69 -18.33
C VAL A 43 -31.18 -19.27 -18.86
N THR A 44 -32.17 -18.76 -19.59
CA THR A 44 -32.17 -17.38 -20.09
C THR A 44 -32.17 -16.40 -18.93
N GLN A 45 -33.02 -16.63 -17.92
CA GLN A 45 -33.07 -15.81 -16.70
C GLN A 45 -31.74 -15.82 -15.94
N ARG A 46 -31.14 -16.99 -15.73
CA ARG A 46 -29.82 -17.08 -15.08
C ARG A 46 -28.72 -16.37 -15.87
N THR A 47 -28.83 -16.34 -17.19
CA THR A 47 -27.88 -15.64 -18.05
C THR A 47 -28.02 -14.12 -17.89
N THR A 48 -29.25 -13.59 -17.89
CA THR A 48 -29.49 -12.15 -17.72
C THR A 48 -29.12 -11.68 -16.32
N GLU A 49 -29.40 -12.47 -15.29
CA GLU A 49 -28.98 -12.18 -13.90
C GLU A 49 -27.45 -12.04 -13.81
N LEU A 50 -26.69 -13.01 -14.32
CA LEU A 50 -25.22 -12.93 -14.34
C LEU A 50 -24.67 -11.78 -15.19
N GLU A 51 -25.37 -11.43 -16.26
CA GLU A 51 -25.01 -10.29 -17.11
C GLU A 51 -25.11 -8.98 -16.33
N THR A 52 -26.22 -8.77 -15.63
CA THR A 52 -26.42 -7.56 -14.79
C THR A 52 -25.42 -7.49 -13.63
N GLU A 53 -25.13 -8.64 -13.00
CA GLU A 53 -24.15 -8.70 -11.91
C GLU A 53 -22.74 -8.37 -12.42
N MET A 54 -22.37 -8.86 -13.61
CA MET A 54 -21.09 -8.54 -14.24
C MET A 54 -20.97 -7.04 -14.56
N GLU A 55 -22.00 -6.45 -15.17
CA GLU A 55 -22.03 -5.03 -15.51
C GLU A 55 -21.85 -4.17 -14.25
N HIS A 56 -22.58 -4.49 -13.18
CA HIS A 56 -22.45 -3.81 -11.89
C HIS A 56 -21.05 -3.98 -11.26
N SER A 57 -20.48 -5.19 -11.30
CA SER A 57 -19.15 -5.45 -10.75
C SER A 57 -18.05 -4.73 -11.56
N LEU A 58 -18.19 -4.60 -12.88
CA LEU A 58 -17.26 -3.86 -13.73
C LEU A 58 -17.35 -2.34 -13.50
N GLU A 59 -18.56 -1.83 -13.24
CA GLU A 59 -18.76 -0.42 -12.85
C GLU A 59 -18.10 -0.13 -11.50
N THR A 60 -18.32 -1.01 -10.52
CA THR A 60 -17.67 -0.92 -9.20
C THR A 60 -16.15 -0.95 -9.31
N PHE A 61 -15.61 -1.85 -10.14
CA PHE A 61 -14.17 -1.94 -10.39
C PHE A 61 -13.61 -0.65 -11.03
N THR A 62 -14.35 -0.08 -11.98
CA THR A 62 -14.02 1.21 -12.61
C THR A 62 -13.96 2.33 -11.56
N ALA A 63 -14.97 2.43 -10.70
CA ALA A 63 -15.03 3.43 -9.65
C ALA A 63 -13.88 3.29 -8.62
N GLN A 64 -13.51 2.05 -8.28
CA GLN A 64 -12.38 1.77 -7.39
C GLN A 64 -11.04 2.18 -8.01
N ILE A 65 -10.82 1.89 -9.30
CA ILE A 65 -9.63 2.32 -10.05
C ILE A 65 -9.53 3.85 -10.08
N GLU A 66 -10.65 4.52 -10.38
CA GLU A 66 -10.69 5.99 -10.43
C GLU A 66 -10.43 6.61 -9.05
N ARG A 67 -10.99 6.02 -7.98
CA ARG A 67 -10.69 6.43 -6.61
C ARG A 67 -9.21 6.26 -6.28
N LEU A 68 -8.58 5.17 -6.70
CA LEU A 68 -7.15 4.93 -6.48
C LEU A 68 -6.29 5.92 -7.30
N ALA A 69 -6.68 6.24 -8.52
CA ALA A 69 -6.04 7.26 -9.34
C ALA A 69 -6.09 8.65 -8.69
N ASN A 70 -7.24 9.05 -8.16
CA ASN A 70 -7.41 10.33 -7.45
C ASN A 70 -6.58 10.40 -6.16
N LEU A 71 -6.49 9.29 -5.42
CA LEU A 71 -5.60 9.21 -4.25
C LEU A 71 -4.13 9.32 -4.63
N TYR A 72 -3.71 8.80 -5.79
CA TYR A 72 -2.34 8.95 -6.28
C TYR A 72 -2.04 10.36 -6.79
N ALA A 73 -3.02 11.04 -7.40
CA ALA A 73 -2.88 12.43 -7.83
C ALA A 73 -2.73 13.42 -6.66
N THR A 74 -3.36 13.12 -5.52
CA THR A 74 -3.35 13.98 -4.32
C THR A 74 -2.33 13.56 -3.27
N ALA A 75 -1.62 12.44 -3.46
CA ALA A 75 -0.65 11.93 -2.49
C ALA A 75 0.61 12.81 -2.40
N HIS A 76 1.08 13.04 -1.17
CA HIS A 76 2.39 13.61 -0.86
C HIS A 76 3.08 12.74 0.19
N PRO A 77 4.29 12.21 -0.06
CA PRO A 77 5.11 12.33 -1.29
C PRO A 77 4.44 11.68 -2.52
N PRO A 78 4.90 12.02 -3.75
CA PRO A 78 4.35 11.46 -4.98
C PRO A 78 4.45 9.93 -5.01
N PRO A 79 3.50 9.23 -5.68
CA PRO A 79 3.49 7.78 -5.75
C PRO A 79 4.75 7.24 -6.43
N SER A 80 5.27 6.13 -5.90
CA SER A 80 6.43 5.44 -6.49
C SER A 80 6.11 4.90 -7.90
N ALA A 81 7.13 4.70 -8.74
CA ALA A 81 6.97 4.13 -10.08
C ALA A 81 6.27 2.76 -10.09
N THR A 82 6.47 1.94 -9.06
CA THR A 82 5.77 0.66 -8.90
C THR A 82 4.28 0.85 -8.65
N GLN A 83 3.89 1.87 -7.89
CA GLN A 83 2.49 2.18 -7.59
C GLN A 83 1.76 2.70 -8.83
N THR A 84 2.38 3.57 -9.62
CA THR A 84 1.79 4.07 -10.88
C THR A 84 1.63 2.95 -11.90
N HIS A 85 2.63 2.08 -12.04
CA HIS A 85 2.54 0.91 -12.90
C HIS A 85 1.46 -0.09 -12.44
N ALA A 86 1.27 -0.27 -11.12
CA ALA A 86 0.20 -1.12 -10.60
C ALA A 86 -1.19 -0.55 -10.95
N LEU A 87 -1.39 0.77 -10.85
CA LEU A 87 -2.64 1.40 -11.28
C LEU A 87 -2.89 1.20 -12.78
N GLU A 88 -1.86 1.37 -13.61
CA GLU A 88 -2.00 1.16 -15.05
C GLU A 88 -2.35 -0.29 -15.38
N ARG A 89 -1.74 -1.25 -14.68
CA ARG A 89 -2.09 -2.66 -14.80
C ARG A 89 -3.57 -2.92 -14.48
N HIS A 90 -4.14 -2.26 -13.48
CA HIS A 90 -5.57 -2.41 -13.18
C HIS A 90 -6.47 -1.85 -14.28
N ARG A 91 -6.05 -0.76 -14.96
CA ARG A 91 -6.77 -0.24 -16.14
C ARG A 91 -6.73 -1.21 -17.31
N GLU A 92 -5.57 -1.78 -17.61
CA GLU A 92 -5.43 -2.81 -18.65
C GLU A 92 -6.35 -4.00 -18.38
N VAL A 93 -6.34 -4.51 -17.14
CA VAL A 93 -7.19 -5.65 -16.73
C VAL A 93 -8.67 -5.32 -16.86
N LEU A 94 -9.11 -4.10 -16.52
CA LEU A 94 -10.49 -3.67 -16.73
C LEU A 94 -10.88 -3.69 -18.22
N ILE A 95 -10.00 -3.20 -19.09
CA ILE A 95 -10.24 -3.18 -20.54
C ILE A 95 -10.34 -4.61 -21.07
N GLU A 96 -9.44 -5.50 -20.64
CA GLU A 96 -9.44 -6.91 -21.00
C GLU A 96 -10.74 -7.60 -20.58
N TYR A 97 -11.17 -7.44 -19.32
CA TYR A 97 -12.43 -8.01 -18.86
C TYR A 97 -13.66 -7.48 -19.61
N ARG A 98 -13.71 -6.18 -19.92
CA ARG A 98 -14.81 -5.63 -20.73
C ARG A 98 -14.84 -6.22 -22.14
N LYS A 99 -13.67 -6.39 -22.75
CA LYS A 99 -13.55 -7.00 -24.07
C LYS A 99 -13.99 -8.45 -24.07
N ASP A 100 -13.55 -9.24 -23.09
CA ASP A 100 -13.90 -10.65 -22.97
C ASP A 100 -15.38 -10.85 -22.65
N PHE A 101 -15.95 -10.00 -21.79
CA PHE A 101 -17.38 -9.99 -21.52
C PHE A 101 -18.19 -9.68 -22.78
N ALA A 102 -17.85 -8.62 -23.51
CA ALA A 102 -18.51 -8.25 -24.75
C ALA A 102 -18.42 -9.37 -25.80
N ARG A 103 -17.24 -9.99 -25.96
CA ARG A 103 -17.05 -11.14 -26.86
C ARG A 103 -17.95 -12.31 -26.48
N THR A 104 -18.04 -12.63 -25.19
CA THR A 104 -18.87 -13.74 -24.70
C THR A 104 -20.35 -13.45 -24.93
N LYS A 105 -20.79 -12.21 -24.68
CA LYS A 105 -22.17 -11.74 -24.93
C LYS A 105 -22.53 -11.82 -26.42
N THR A 106 -21.64 -11.41 -27.32
CA THR A 106 -21.85 -11.56 -28.78
C THR A 106 -21.95 -13.04 -29.18
N ASN A 107 -21.03 -13.88 -28.70
CA ASN A 107 -21.07 -15.32 -29.01
C ASN A 107 -22.38 -15.97 -28.56
N LEU A 108 -22.88 -15.59 -27.38
CA LEU A 108 -24.16 -16.07 -26.88
C LEU A 108 -25.29 -15.63 -27.81
N ARG A 109 -25.40 -14.33 -28.09
CA ARG A 109 -26.43 -13.78 -28.98
C ARG A 109 -26.42 -14.44 -30.36
N ASP A 110 -25.25 -14.72 -30.92
CA ASP A 110 -25.11 -15.42 -32.20
C ASP A 110 -25.60 -16.88 -32.11
N ALA A 111 -25.44 -17.53 -30.96
CA ALA A 111 -26.00 -18.85 -30.69
C ALA A 111 -27.52 -18.80 -30.55
N GLU A 112 -28.07 -17.79 -29.86
CA GLU A 112 -29.52 -17.60 -29.74
C GLU A 112 -30.16 -17.35 -31.12
N GLN A 113 -29.55 -16.50 -31.96
CA GLN A 113 -30.02 -16.22 -33.30
C GLN A 113 -30.00 -17.48 -34.18
N ARG A 114 -28.92 -18.25 -34.13
CA ARG A 114 -28.82 -19.54 -34.84
C ARG A 114 -29.90 -20.51 -34.38
N ALA A 115 -30.17 -20.57 -33.08
CA ALA A 115 -31.20 -21.44 -32.55
C ALA A 115 -32.60 -21.02 -32.97
N ASN A 116 -32.91 -19.72 -32.95
CA ASN A 116 -34.22 -19.21 -33.38
C ASN A 116 -34.49 -19.53 -34.86
N LEU A 117 -33.46 -19.40 -35.71
CA LEU A 117 -33.55 -19.76 -37.13
C LEU A 117 -33.75 -21.28 -37.33
N LEU A 118 -33.02 -22.12 -36.58
CA LEU A 118 -33.12 -23.58 -36.68
C LEU A 118 -34.37 -24.16 -36.00
N GLY A 119 -34.91 -23.47 -34.99
CA GLY A 119 -36.14 -23.84 -34.28
C GLY A 119 -37.33 -23.90 -35.23
N SER A 120 -37.54 -22.84 -36.01
CA SER A 120 -38.62 -22.79 -37.02
C SER A 120 -38.54 -23.95 -38.02
N VAL A 121 -37.33 -24.25 -38.51
CA VAL A 121 -37.11 -25.35 -39.46
C VAL A 121 -37.35 -26.71 -38.79
N ARG A 122 -36.94 -26.88 -37.54
CA ARG A 122 -37.12 -28.13 -36.80
C ARG A 122 -38.59 -28.38 -36.45
N ASP A 123 -39.34 -27.33 -36.13
CA ASP A 123 -40.78 -27.41 -35.89
C ASP A 123 -41.53 -27.83 -37.17
N GLU A 124 -41.20 -27.22 -38.32
CA GLU A 124 -41.74 -27.61 -39.63
C GLU A 124 -41.40 -29.07 -40.00
N ILE A 125 -40.13 -29.48 -39.81
CA ILE A 125 -39.70 -30.86 -40.06
C ILE A 125 -40.44 -31.84 -39.14
N SER A 126 -40.61 -31.48 -37.86
CA SER A 126 -41.29 -32.32 -36.87
C SER A 126 -42.78 -32.47 -37.20
N ALA A 127 -43.45 -31.38 -37.62
CA ALA A 127 -44.85 -31.38 -38.04
C ALA A 127 -45.03 -32.24 -39.30
N PHE A 128 -44.11 -32.13 -40.27
CA PHE A 128 -44.11 -32.96 -41.48
C PHE A 128 -43.88 -34.45 -41.18
N LYS A 129 -42.93 -34.78 -40.29
CA LYS A 129 -42.67 -36.16 -39.81
C LYS A 129 -43.82 -36.75 -39.00
N THR A 130 -44.57 -35.92 -38.28
CA THR A 130 -45.72 -36.35 -37.49
C THR A 130 -46.93 -36.61 -38.39
N SER A 131 -47.11 -35.80 -39.44
CA SER A 131 -48.12 -36.01 -40.48
C SER A 131 -47.86 -37.28 -41.31
N THR A 132 -46.59 -37.59 -41.56
CA THR A 132 -46.16 -38.79 -42.29
C THR A 132 -45.80 -39.91 -41.30
N ASN A 133 -46.80 -40.47 -40.59
CA ASN A 133 -46.71 -41.64 -39.69
C ASN A 133 -45.28 -42.14 -39.43
N SER A 134 -44.59 -41.52 -38.47
CA SER A 134 -43.18 -41.77 -38.19
C SER A 134 -43.00 -43.24 -37.80
N SER A 135 -42.31 -44.01 -38.64
CA SER A 135 -42.03 -45.42 -38.37
C SER A 135 -41.25 -45.59 -37.06
N VAL A 136 -41.50 -46.67 -36.32
CA VAL A 136 -40.78 -47.01 -35.07
C VAL A 136 -39.25 -46.93 -35.26
N THR A 137 -38.77 -47.26 -36.44
CA THR A 137 -37.36 -47.16 -36.86
C THR A 137 -36.80 -45.74 -36.72
N ASP A 138 -37.58 -44.72 -37.06
CA ASP A 138 -37.16 -43.32 -37.02
C ASP A 138 -37.07 -42.79 -35.58
N ARG A 139 -37.94 -43.28 -34.69
CA ARG A 139 -37.83 -43.03 -33.24
C ARG A 139 -36.57 -43.66 -32.64
N LEU A 140 -36.25 -44.91 -33.02
CA LEU A 140 -35.05 -45.60 -32.56
C LEU A 140 -33.77 -44.92 -33.08
N LEU A 141 -33.78 -44.41 -34.31
CA LEU A 141 -32.65 -43.63 -34.86
C LEU A 141 -32.47 -42.30 -34.12
N GLN A 142 -33.57 -41.60 -33.79
CA GLN A 142 -33.51 -40.38 -32.99
C GLN A 142 -33.01 -40.65 -31.56
N GLU A 143 -33.46 -41.74 -30.93
CA GLU A 143 -32.97 -42.18 -29.62
C GLU A 143 -31.47 -42.47 -29.66
N ARG A 144 -30.99 -43.16 -30.70
CA ARG A 144 -29.55 -43.39 -30.90
C ARG A 144 -28.77 -42.09 -31.08
N GLY A 145 -29.33 -41.11 -31.79
CA GLY A 145 -28.74 -39.77 -31.90
C GLY A 145 -28.67 -39.02 -30.57
N HIS A 146 -29.72 -39.13 -29.74
CA HIS A 146 -29.70 -38.59 -28.38
C HIS A 146 -28.67 -39.27 -27.49
N ILE A 147 -28.52 -40.60 -27.58
CA ILE A 147 -27.49 -41.36 -26.85
C ILE A 147 -26.09 -40.92 -27.28
N ASP A 148 -25.82 -40.82 -28.59
CA ASP A 148 -24.50 -40.38 -29.09
C ASP A 148 -24.18 -38.96 -28.62
N ASN A 149 -25.15 -38.05 -28.67
CA ASN A 149 -24.98 -36.69 -28.16
C ASN A 149 -24.75 -36.66 -26.64
N SER A 150 -25.48 -37.48 -25.88
CA SER A 150 -25.26 -37.62 -24.43
C SER A 150 -23.88 -38.19 -24.12
N HIS A 151 -23.38 -39.11 -24.93
CA HIS A 151 -22.04 -39.68 -24.78
C HIS A 151 -20.96 -38.61 -25.01
N ARG A 152 -21.09 -37.81 -26.06
CA ARG A 152 -20.17 -36.68 -26.32
C ARG A 152 -20.19 -35.66 -25.19
N MET A 153 -21.38 -35.33 -24.67
CA MET A 153 -21.49 -34.41 -23.54
C MET A 153 -20.84 -34.97 -22.26
N ALA A 154 -20.94 -36.28 -22.03
CA ALA A 154 -20.24 -36.94 -20.93
C ALA A 154 -18.72 -36.90 -21.12
N ASP A 155 -18.22 -37.13 -22.34
CA ASP A 155 -16.80 -37.04 -22.66
C ASP A 155 -16.27 -35.60 -22.50
N ASP A 156 -17.04 -34.60 -22.92
CA ASP A 156 -16.70 -33.18 -22.71
C ASP A 156 -16.65 -32.82 -21.22
N ALA A 157 -17.61 -33.29 -20.42
CA ALA A 157 -17.61 -33.10 -18.98
C ALA A 157 -16.40 -33.78 -18.31
N LEU A 158 -16.02 -34.98 -18.74
CA LEU A 158 -14.81 -35.67 -18.28
C LEU A 158 -13.54 -34.90 -18.65
N ASN A 159 -13.42 -34.44 -19.91
CA ASN A 159 -12.28 -33.65 -20.36
C ASN A 159 -12.18 -32.34 -19.57
N GLN A 160 -13.29 -31.67 -19.30
CA GLN A 160 -13.32 -30.47 -18.48
C GLN A 160 -12.91 -30.75 -17.02
N ALA A 161 -13.34 -31.88 -16.46
CA ALA A 161 -12.93 -32.31 -15.13
C ALA A 161 -11.42 -32.59 -15.06
N TYR A 162 -10.84 -33.23 -16.09
CA TYR A 162 -9.40 -33.44 -16.20
C TYR A 162 -8.63 -32.12 -16.29
N ALA A 163 -9.08 -31.19 -17.13
CA ALA A 163 -8.48 -29.86 -17.27
C ALA A 163 -8.52 -29.09 -15.94
N THR A 164 -9.65 -29.14 -15.23
CA THR A 164 -9.81 -28.49 -13.91
C THR A 164 -8.90 -29.12 -12.85
N ARG A 165 -8.76 -30.46 -12.84
CA ARG A 165 -7.83 -31.16 -11.95
C ARG A 165 -6.37 -30.76 -12.22
N GLN A 166 -5.99 -30.64 -13.49
CA GLN A 166 -4.65 -30.20 -13.88
C GLN A 166 -4.38 -28.76 -13.43
N GLU A 167 -5.35 -27.86 -13.60
CA GLU A 167 -5.27 -26.48 -13.15
C GLU A 167 -5.09 -26.40 -11.62
N PHE A 168 -5.88 -27.17 -10.84
CA PHE A 168 -5.69 -27.22 -9.38
C PHE A 168 -4.33 -27.79 -8.97
N ALA A 169 -3.80 -28.77 -9.70
CA ALA A 169 -2.45 -29.29 -9.46
C ALA A 169 -1.38 -28.22 -9.75
N ALA A 170 -1.52 -27.46 -10.83
CA ALA A 170 -0.64 -26.35 -11.17
C ALA A 170 -0.72 -25.22 -10.12
N GLN A 171 -1.93 -24.85 -9.69
CA GLN A 171 -2.15 -23.89 -8.62
C GLN A 171 -1.51 -24.33 -7.29
N ARG A 172 -1.62 -25.62 -6.92
CA ARG A 172 -0.97 -26.16 -5.74
C ARG A 172 0.55 -26.01 -5.82
N SER A 173 1.16 -26.32 -6.97
CA SER A 173 2.59 -26.11 -7.20
C SER A 173 2.98 -24.63 -7.03
N GLY A 174 2.18 -23.71 -7.62
CA GLY A 174 2.34 -22.27 -7.44
C GLY A 174 2.30 -21.84 -5.97
N LEU A 175 1.31 -22.31 -5.20
CA LEU A 175 1.17 -22.02 -3.78
C LEU A 175 2.37 -22.54 -2.97
N THR A 176 2.89 -23.73 -3.27
CA THR A 176 4.12 -24.24 -2.61
C THR A 176 5.33 -23.36 -2.93
N GLY A 177 5.43 -22.84 -4.16
CA GLY A 177 6.47 -21.88 -4.54
C GLY A 177 6.34 -20.55 -3.81
N ILE A 178 5.11 -20.04 -3.63
CA ILE A 178 4.83 -18.83 -2.85
C ILE A 178 5.21 -19.06 -1.38
N GLN A 179 4.85 -20.20 -0.80
CA GLN A 179 5.22 -20.55 0.57
C GLN A 179 6.74 -20.62 0.74
N ALA A 180 7.48 -21.19 -0.21
CA ALA A 180 8.94 -21.20 -0.19
C ALA A 180 9.53 -19.78 -0.25
N ARG A 181 9.00 -18.90 -1.10
CA ARG A 181 9.41 -17.49 -1.17
C ARG A 181 9.09 -16.73 0.12
N MET A 182 7.91 -16.94 0.69
CA MET A 182 7.50 -16.32 1.95
C MET A 182 8.39 -16.75 3.11
N ASN A 183 8.75 -18.04 3.19
CA ASN A 183 9.72 -18.55 4.15
C ASN A 183 11.12 -17.94 3.93
N GLY A 184 11.52 -17.74 2.66
CA GLY A 184 12.76 -17.03 2.32
C GLY A 184 12.75 -15.57 2.78
N VAL A 185 11.64 -14.85 2.61
CA VAL A 185 11.48 -13.47 3.13
C VAL A 185 11.49 -13.46 4.65
N ALA A 186 10.78 -14.38 5.30
CA ALA A 186 10.75 -14.50 6.76
C ALA A 186 12.16 -14.75 7.34
N ALA A 187 13.00 -15.53 6.64
CA ALA A 187 14.40 -15.75 7.01
C ALA A 187 15.27 -14.48 6.85
N GLN A 188 14.89 -13.52 6.00
CA GLN A 188 15.59 -12.24 5.84
C GLN A 188 15.16 -11.15 6.84
N VAL A 189 13.97 -11.26 7.45
CA VAL A 189 13.49 -10.33 8.49
C VAL A 189 14.46 -10.14 9.66
N PRO A 190 15.05 -11.20 10.28
CA PRO A 190 16.03 -11.02 11.36
C PRO A 190 17.31 -10.31 10.88
N MET A 191 17.75 -10.56 9.64
CA MET A 191 18.89 -9.87 9.05
C MET A 191 18.60 -8.37 8.83
N LEU A 192 17.40 -8.03 8.36
CA LEU A 192 16.96 -6.63 8.24
C LEU A 192 16.92 -5.92 9.60
N ASN A 193 16.50 -6.62 10.66
CA ASN A 193 16.50 -6.06 12.02
C ASN A 193 17.93 -5.75 12.51
N SER A 194 18.92 -6.58 12.15
CA SER A 194 20.32 -6.31 12.45
C SER A 194 20.86 -5.08 11.71
N VAL A 195 20.47 -4.90 10.43
CA VAL A 195 20.85 -3.71 9.63
C VAL A 195 20.19 -2.45 10.17
N ILE A 196 18.90 -2.50 10.51
CA ILE A 196 18.19 -1.39 11.18
C ILE A 196 18.87 -1.02 12.50
N GLY A 197 19.31 -2.01 13.27
CA GLY A 197 20.02 -1.83 14.53
C GLY A 197 21.37 -1.13 14.35
N MET A 198 22.14 -1.53 13.33
CA MET A 198 23.42 -0.89 12.98
C MET A 198 23.25 0.58 12.55
N ILE A 199 22.20 0.89 11.78
CA ILE A 199 21.88 2.27 11.37
C ILE A 199 21.53 3.12 12.60
N ASN A 200 20.69 2.60 13.51
CA ASN A 200 20.28 3.32 14.71
C ASN A 200 21.46 3.53 15.69
N SER A 201 22.35 2.54 15.83
CA SER A 201 23.59 2.65 16.60
C SER A 201 24.50 3.78 16.10
N ARG A 202 24.63 3.93 14.77
CA ARG A 202 25.45 5.00 14.18
C ARG A 202 24.82 6.39 14.43
N ARG A 203 23.51 6.53 14.24
CA ARG A 203 22.79 7.78 14.51
C ARG A 203 22.83 8.18 15.99
N ARG A 204 22.77 7.20 16.91
CA ARG A 204 22.88 7.43 18.35
C ARG A 204 24.27 7.91 18.75
N ARG A 205 25.34 7.37 18.15
CA ARG A 205 26.71 7.85 18.39
C ARG A 205 26.90 9.30 17.92
N ASP A 206 26.42 9.63 16.72
CA ASP A 206 26.53 11.01 16.20
C ASP A 206 25.77 12.01 17.09
N SER A 207 24.57 11.64 17.57
CA SER A 207 23.80 12.48 18.49
C SER A 207 24.48 12.67 19.85
N VAL A 208 25.15 11.64 20.38
CA VAL A 208 25.91 11.74 21.65
C VAL A 208 27.12 12.64 21.48
N ILE A 209 27.86 12.51 20.37
CA ILE A 209 29.02 13.37 20.07
C ILE A 209 28.56 14.83 19.97
N MET A 210 27.54 15.12 19.16
CA MET A 210 27.01 16.49 19.00
C MET A 210 26.50 17.06 20.33
N GLY A 211 25.76 16.27 21.12
CA GLY A 211 25.30 16.67 22.45
C GLY A 211 26.45 16.98 23.42
N SER A 212 27.51 16.17 23.40
CA SER A 212 28.69 16.39 24.25
C SER A 212 29.44 17.67 23.88
N VAL A 213 29.63 17.96 22.59
CA VAL A 213 30.32 19.17 22.12
C VAL A 213 29.52 20.41 22.51
N VAL A 214 28.20 20.41 22.29
CA VAL A 214 27.33 21.52 22.70
C VAL A 214 27.33 21.69 24.21
N GLY A 215 27.23 20.60 24.98
CA GLY A 215 27.26 20.65 26.44
C GLY A 215 28.57 21.22 27.00
N VAL A 216 29.72 20.77 26.48
CA VAL A 216 31.04 21.29 26.88
C VAL A 216 31.19 22.76 26.52
N CYS A 217 30.78 23.17 25.31
CA CYS A 217 30.83 24.57 24.91
C CYS A 217 29.96 25.47 25.81
N VAL A 218 28.74 25.03 26.15
CA VAL A 218 27.84 25.79 27.04
C VAL A 218 28.42 25.87 28.45
N LEU A 219 28.98 24.78 28.99
CA LEU A 219 29.65 24.79 30.30
C LEU A 219 30.86 25.72 30.31
N PHE A 220 31.67 25.72 29.25
CA PHE A 220 32.80 26.65 29.11
C PHE A 220 32.36 28.10 29.07
N LEU A 221 31.28 28.42 28.33
CA LEU A 221 30.71 29.76 28.29
C LEU A 221 30.16 30.19 29.65
N LEU A 222 29.48 29.32 30.38
CA LEU A 222 29.00 29.61 31.74
C LEU A 222 30.15 29.81 32.72
N TRP A 223 31.21 29.00 32.62
CA TRP A 223 32.39 29.15 33.47
C TRP A 223 33.13 30.46 33.17
N TYR A 224 33.22 30.84 31.90
CA TYR A 224 33.81 32.12 31.51
C TYR A 224 32.95 33.30 31.99
N LEU A 225 31.63 33.25 31.79
CA LEU A 225 30.71 34.31 32.19
C LEU A 225 30.70 34.49 33.72
N PHE A 226 30.47 33.41 34.47
CA PHE A 226 30.42 33.45 35.93
C PHE A 226 31.80 33.70 36.55
N GLY A 227 32.87 33.21 35.91
CA GLY A 227 34.25 33.46 36.30
C GLY A 227 34.63 34.93 36.11
N LEU A 228 34.23 35.56 35.00
CA LEU A 228 34.46 36.98 34.76
C LEU A 228 33.75 37.84 35.82
N ASP A 229 32.48 37.54 36.12
CA ASP A 229 31.71 38.24 37.15
C ASP A 229 32.33 38.06 38.54
N SER A 230 32.83 36.86 38.85
CA SER A 230 33.51 36.58 40.12
C SER A 230 34.85 37.30 40.26
N ILE A 231 35.60 37.44 39.16
CA ILE A 231 36.89 38.16 39.12
C ILE A 231 36.67 39.68 39.22
N GLU A 232 35.67 40.22 38.52
CA GLU A 232 35.24 41.62 38.64
C GLU A 232 34.82 41.94 40.09
N LEU A 233 34.06 41.06 40.74
CA LEU A 233 33.67 41.23 42.14
C LEU A 233 34.89 41.22 43.08
N PHE A 234 35.87 40.33 42.84
CA PHE A 234 37.09 40.25 43.65
C PHE A 234 38.02 41.45 43.42
N LEU A 235 38.16 41.93 42.18
CA LEU A 235 38.92 43.14 41.85
C LEU A 235 38.25 44.40 42.41
N ALA A 236 36.92 44.45 42.46
CA ALA A 236 36.18 45.55 43.08
C ALA A 236 36.41 45.59 44.61
N ASP A 237 36.38 44.45 45.29
CA ASP A 237 36.67 44.34 46.72
C ASP A 237 38.13 44.73 47.02
N THR A 238 39.07 44.24 46.20
CA THR A 238 40.50 44.59 46.34
C THR A 238 40.76 46.09 46.08
N ARG A 239 40.06 46.70 45.10
CA ARG A 239 40.15 48.14 44.82
C ARG A 239 39.58 48.99 45.95
N GLN A 240 38.46 48.60 46.56
CA GLN A 240 37.91 49.30 47.73
C GLN A 240 38.88 49.25 48.91
N GLY A 241 39.50 48.10 49.17
CA GLY A 241 40.51 47.95 50.23
C GLY A 241 41.71 48.89 50.05
N VAL A 242 42.21 49.06 48.83
CA VAL A 242 43.35 49.94 48.52
C VAL A 242 43.00 51.42 48.70
N ILE A 243 41.80 51.85 48.33
CA ILE A 243 41.35 53.25 48.49
C ILE A 243 41.26 53.61 49.97
N VAL A 244 40.71 52.72 50.80
CA VAL A 244 40.62 52.93 52.26
C VAL A 244 42.01 53.05 52.89
N LEU A 245 42.96 52.23 52.46
CA LEU A 245 44.35 52.27 52.95
C LEU A 245 45.09 53.56 52.59
N GLU A 246 44.93 54.08 51.37
CA GLU A 246 45.51 55.39 51.00
C GLU A 246 44.87 56.54 51.78
N GLN A 247 43.56 56.48 52.07
CA GLN A 247 42.90 57.50 52.88
C GLN A 247 43.42 57.53 54.33
N TYR A 248 43.62 56.36 54.94
CA TYR A 248 44.27 56.26 56.25
C TYR A 248 45.71 56.79 56.24
N LYS A 249 46.46 56.51 55.17
CA LYS A 249 47.84 56.98 55.04
C LYS A 249 47.93 58.51 54.96
N GLN A 250 47.00 59.16 54.26
CA GLN A 250 46.93 60.64 54.20
C GLN A 250 46.58 61.25 55.56
N GLU A 251 45.63 60.66 56.29
CA GLU A 251 45.28 61.07 57.66
C GLU A 251 46.49 60.99 58.61
N TRP A 252 47.22 59.86 58.58
CA TRP A 252 48.43 59.67 59.40
C TRP A 252 49.55 60.65 59.05
N TYR A 253 49.74 60.96 57.76
CA TYR A 253 50.75 61.93 57.34
C TYR A 253 50.44 63.34 57.85
N TYR A 254 49.16 63.74 57.80
CA TYR A 254 48.71 65.03 58.33
C TYR A 254 48.93 65.13 59.84
N ILE A 255 48.64 64.07 60.60
CA ILE A 255 48.87 63.99 62.04
C ILE A 255 50.38 64.09 62.36
N MET A 256 51.24 63.38 61.63
CA MET A 256 52.69 63.46 61.83
C MET A 256 53.25 64.86 61.57
N GLN A 257 52.76 65.56 60.54
CA GLN A 257 53.25 66.89 60.19
C GLN A 257 52.88 67.95 61.25
N ASN A 258 51.70 67.83 61.87
CA ASN A 258 51.27 68.69 62.98
C ASN A 258 52.01 68.39 64.30
N PHE A 259 52.43 67.14 64.52
CA PHE A 259 53.27 66.79 65.66
C PHE A 259 54.70 67.33 65.50
N GLY A 260 55.25 67.27 64.27
CA GLY A 260 56.60 67.78 63.96
C GLY A 260 56.75 69.28 64.14
N SER A 261 55.73 70.09 63.84
CA SER A 261 55.74 71.54 64.02
C SER A 261 55.65 71.98 65.49
N SER A 262 55.03 71.19 66.36
CA SER A 262 54.99 71.47 67.81
C SER A 262 56.34 71.25 68.50
N ILE A 263 57.19 70.35 67.98
CA ILE A 263 58.50 70.04 68.60
C ILE A 263 59.55 71.11 68.24
N THR A 264 59.51 71.69 67.03
CA THR A 264 60.53 72.65 66.56
C THR A 264 60.44 74.04 67.18
N THR A 265 59.27 74.46 67.66
CA THR A 265 59.12 75.76 68.34
C THR A 265 59.75 75.76 69.74
N SER A 266 59.96 74.58 70.33
CA SER A 266 60.60 74.46 71.66
C SER A 266 62.13 74.51 71.64
N HIS A 267 62.77 74.28 70.48
CA HIS A 267 64.23 74.09 70.41
C HIS A 267 65.05 75.31 69.95
N GLN A 268 64.42 76.34 69.35
CA GLN A 268 65.13 77.51 68.81
C GLN A 268 65.42 78.63 69.85
N LYS A 269 65.11 78.40 71.13
CA LYS A 269 65.39 79.35 72.23
C LYS A 269 66.73 79.10 72.96
N ARG A 270 67.56 78.14 72.56
CA ARG A 270 68.66 77.64 73.44
C ARG A 270 70.11 77.78 72.96
N VAL A 271 70.40 78.31 71.77
CA VAL A 271 71.80 78.46 71.34
C VAL A 271 71.99 79.77 70.59
N GLY A 272 72.14 80.86 71.34
CA GLY A 272 72.69 82.11 70.85
C GLY A 272 73.83 82.51 71.77
N TYR A 273 75.06 82.42 71.26
CA TYR A 273 76.25 83.23 71.58
C TYR A 273 77.26 83.03 70.46
#